data_AF-A0A7X1YC78-F1
#
_entry.id   AF-A0A7X1YC78-F1
#
_cell.length_a   1.000
_cell.length_b   1.000
_cell.length_c   1.000
_cell.angle_alpha   90.00
_cell.angle_beta   90.00
_cell.angle_gamma   90.00
#
_symmetry.space_group_name_H-M   'P 1'
#
loop_
_entity.id
_entity.type
_entity.pdbx_description
1 polymer ?
#
loop_
_entity_poly.entity_id
_entity_poly.type
_entity_poly.pdbx_seq_one_letter_code
_entity_poly.pdbx_strand_id
1 'polypeptide(L)'
;MSMTELEVGAGYEVSNPPILEMQPGEPHHQLGRFFTVIALENGGARVYDGAYDSGVSTVHLPAEIVSRLSIQKLDKTAETAFTDLMTALVSSAAAANEQRTLVAGHNSADEAVDASHRFFAQFLSGQIKGLAAKGVINPNLAVIMTVLATGVELA
;
A
#
# COMPACT_ATOMS: atom_id res chain seq x y z
N MET A 1 -14.62 -23.61 14.62
CA MET A 1 -14.46 -22.42 13.74
C MET A 1 -13.12 -22.57 13.06
N SER A 2 -13.12 -22.63 11.72
CA SER A 2 -11.91 -22.74 10.91
C SER A 2 -11.07 -21.49 11.13
N MET A 3 -9.83 -21.61 11.61
CA MET A 3 -8.85 -20.54 11.41
C MET A 3 -8.76 -20.34 9.90
N THR A 4 -8.96 -19.11 9.42
CA THR A 4 -8.66 -18.78 8.04
C THR A 4 -7.15 -18.92 7.90
N GLU A 5 -6.69 -19.98 7.24
CA GLU A 5 -5.25 -20.15 6.98
C GLU A 5 -4.80 -19.00 6.08
N LEU A 6 -4.13 -18.03 6.70
CA LEU A 6 -3.49 -16.94 5.98
C LEU A 6 -2.33 -17.50 5.17
N GLU A 7 -2.18 -17.05 3.93
CA GLU A 7 -1.09 -17.46 3.05
C GLU A 7 -0.10 -16.32 2.87
N VAL A 8 1.19 -16.62 3.07
CA VAL A 8 2.27 -15.64 2.82
C VAL A 8 2.25 -15.22 1.35
N GLY A 9 2.29 -13.91 1.12
CA GLY A 9 2.19 -13.26 -0.19
C GLY A 9 0.77 -13.03 -0.67
N ALA A 10 -0.25 -13.60 -0.04
CA ALA A 10 -1.64 -13.39 -0.44
C ALA A 10 -2.20 -12.07 0.11
N GLY A 11 -3.03 -11.42 -0.70
CA GLY A 11 -3.80 -10.24 -0.34
C GLY A 11 -5.18 -10.60 0.22
N TYR A 12 -5.66 -9.80 1.16
CA TYR A 12 -6.96 -9.95 1.80
C TYR A 12 -7.66 -8.60 1.89
N GLU A 13 -8.98 -8.62 1.79
CA GLU A 13 -9.87 -7.49 2.09
C GLU A 13 -10.51 -7.67 3.46
N VAL A 14 -10.51 -6.62 4.27
CA VAL A 14 -11.07 -6.60 5.62
C VAL A 14 -12.37 -5.81 5.65
N SER A 15 -13.49 -6.46 5.96
CA SER A 15 -14.81 -5.83 5.89
C SER A 15 -15.00 -4.65 6.86
N ASN A 16 -14.37 -4.70 8.04
CA ASN A 16 -14.40 -3.63 9.04
C ASN A 16 -13.02 -3.54 9.69
N PRO A 17 -12.08 -2.77 9.11
CA PRO A 17 -10.72 -2.69 9.61
C PRO A 17 -10.67 -2.04 11.01
N PRO A 18 -10.15 -2.72 12.04
CA PRO A 18 -10.07 -2.18 13.39
C PRO A 18 -8.91 -1.18 13.54
N ILE A 19 -8.98 -0.37 14.59
CA ILE A 19 -7.81 0.31 15.14
C ILE A 19 -7.04 -0.71 15.99
N LEU A 20 -5.73 -0.77 15.78
CA LEU A 20 -4.83 -1.68 16.47
C LEU A 20 -4.10 -0.94 17.60
N GLU A 21 -4.05 -1.60 18.76
CA GLU A 21 -3.17 -1.20 19.85
C GLU A 21 -1.75 -1.64 19.50
N MET A 22 -0.88 -0.65 19.30
CA MET A 22 0.54 -0.84 19.01
C MET A 22 1.34 -0.99 20.32
N GLN A 23 2.66 -1.21 20.25
CA GLN A 23 3.47 -1.34 21.46
C GLN A 23 3.37 -0.08 22.34
N PRO A 24 3.58 -0.17 23.66
CA PRO A 24 3.55 1.01 24.54
C PRO A 24 4.49 2.12 24.04
N GLY A 25 3.91 3.28 23.70
CA GLY A 25 4.64 4.44 23.16
C GLY A 25 4.54 4.62 21.64
N GLU A 26 3.94 3.67 20.93
CA GLU A 26 3.64 3.79 19.50
C GLU A 26 2.24 4.39 19.27
N PRO A 27 2.05 5.21 18.22
CA PRO A 27 0.72 5.70 17.85
C PRO A 27 -0.20 4.53 17.49
N HIS A 28 -1.50 4.66 17.79
CA HIS A 28 -2.50 3.72 17.28
C HIS A 28 -2.40 3.60 15.76
N HIS A 29 -2.61 2.39 15.25
CA HIS A 29 -2.57 2.13 13.81
C HIS A 29 -3.96 1.74 13.31
N GLN A 30 -4.49 2.47 12.33
CA GLN A 30 -5.73 2.09 11.68
C GLN A 30 -5.43 1.06 10.59
N LEU A 31 -5.82 -0.20 10.80
CA LEU A 31 -5.61 -1.24 9.79
C LEU A 31 -6.26 -0.83 8.48
N GLY A 32 -5.55 -1.03 7.37
CA GLY A 32 -6.04 -0.79 6.02
C GLY A 32 -7.21 -1.71 5.64
N ARG A 33 -7.99 -1.25 4.65
CA ARG A 33 -9.05 -2.07 4.02
C ARG A 33 -8.48 -3.34 3.38
N PHE A 34 -7.24 -3.28 2.92
CA PHE A 34 -6.54 -4.38 2.28
C PHE A 34 -5.23 -4.62 3.02
N PHE A 35 -4.81 -5.87 3.13
CA PHE A 35 -3.46 -6.21 3.58
C PHE A 35 -2.91 -7.43 2.85
N THR A 36 -1.59 -7.52 2.83
CA THR A 36 -0.84 -8.67 2.33
C THR A 36 -0.06 -9.30 3.45
N VAL A 37 -0.12 -10.62 3.55
CA VAL A 37 0.61 -11.37 4.56
C VAL A 37 2.08 -11.45 4.17
N ILE A 38 2.97 -10.96 5.02
CA ILE A 38 4.42 -10.95 4.79
C ILE A 38 5.07 -12.18 5.42
N ALA A 39 4.61 -12.55 6.62
CA ALA A 39 5.10 -13.69 7.35
C ALA A 39 4.03 -14.22 8.30
N LEU A 40 4.06 -15.51 8.57
CA LEU A 40 3.33 -16.13 9.67
C LEU A 40 4.30 -16.29 10.83
N GLU A 41 3.97 -15.71 11.97
CA GLU A 41 4.80 -15.72 13.18
C GLU A 41 4.06 -16.46 14.28
N ASN A 42 4.75 -17.08 15.24
CA ASN A 42 4.14 -17.95 16.26
C ASN A 42 2.99 -17.23 17.01
N GLY A 43 1.75 -17.54 16.62
CA GLY A 43 0.55 -16.95 17.19
C GLY A 43 0.02 -15.71 16.45
N GLY A 44 0.38 -15.46 15.19
CA GLY A 44 -0.14 -14.32 14.43
C GLY A 44 0.37 -14.22 12.98
N ALA A 45 0.18 -13.06 12.37
CA ALA A 45 0.65 -12.75 11.03
C ALA A 45 1.24 -11.35 10.97
N ARG A 46 2.41 -11.20 10.34
CA ARG A 46 2.94 -9.90 9.96
C ARG A 46 2.35 -9.52 8.61
N VAL A 47 1.78 -8.33 8.50
CA VAL A 47 1.09 -7.86 7.30
C VAL A 47 1.59 -6.50 6.84
N TYR A 48 1.44 -6.25 5.54
CA TYR A 48 1.57 -4.94 4.92
C TYR A 48 0.19 -4.48 4.46
N ASP A 49 -0.29 -3.36 4.95
CA ASP A 49 -1.63 -2.84 4.63
C ASP A 49 -1.58 -1.47 3.93
N GLY A 50 -0.38 -0.90 3.79
CA GLY A 50 -0.19 0.42 3.24
C GLY A 50 -0.75 1.53 4.14
N ALA A 51 -0.96 1.33 5.43
CA ALA A 51 -1.14 2.44 6.36
C ALA A 51 0.26 2.81 6.91
N TYR A 52 0.68 4.06 6.67
CA TYR A 52 1.97 4.59 7.14
C TYR A 52 1.76 5.71 8.18
N ASP A 53 0.53 5.90 8.63
CA ASP A 53 0.12 6.88 9.63
C ASP A 53 0.82 6.65 10.97
N SER A 54 1.10 5.39 11.31
CA SER A 54 1.86 5.01 12.51
C SER A 54 3.38 4.94 12.29
N GLY A 55 3.90 5.27 11.09
CA GLY A 55 5.33 5.30 10.78
C GLY A 55 6.00 3.94 10.56
N VAL A 56 5.25 2.83 10.61
CA VAL A 56 5.75 1.49 10.32
C VAL A 56 5.35 1.02 8.91
N SER A 57 6.19 0.19 8.31
CA SER A 57 5.92 -0.43 7.02
C SER A 57 5.09 -1.71 7.12
N THR A 58 5.13 -2.39 8.26
CA THR A 58 4.39 -3.62 8.52
C THR A 58 3.83 -3.65 9.93
N VAL A 59 2.75 -4.41 10.13
CA VAL A 59 2.09 -4.57 11.42
C VAL A 59 1.96 -6.04 11.76
N HIS A 60 2.19 -6.37 13.03
CA HIS A 60 1.93 -7.72 13.55
C HIS A 60 0.49 -7.82 14.03
N LEU A 61 -0.26 -8.78 13.50
CA LEU A 61 -1.62 -9.12 13.91
C LEU A 61 -1.58 -10.40 14.75
N PRO A 62 -1.84 -10.32 16.07
CA PRO A 62 -1.99 -11.50 16.92
C PRO A 62 -3.15 -12.40 16.46
N ALA A 63 -3.10 -13.69 16.78
CA ALA A 63 -4.10 -14.68 16.40
C ALA A 63 -5.50 -14.31 16.94
N GLU A 64 -5.57 -13.67 18.11
CA GLU A 64 -6.82 -13.16 18.68
C GLU A 64 -7.43 -12.06 17.81
N ILE A 65 -6.61 -11.23 17.17
CA ILE A 65 -7.08 -10.22 16.22
C ILE A 65 -7.47 -10.89 14.91
N VAL A 66 -6.57 -11.70 14.33
CA VAL A 66 -6.79 -12.39 13.05
C VAL A 66 -8.09 -13.20 13.07
N SER A 67 -8.35 -13.96 14.14
CA SER A 67 -9.56 -14.78 14.29
C SER A 67 -10.87 -13.98 14.38
N ARG A 68 -10.80 -12.68 14.69
CA ARG A 68 -11.96 -11.78 14.77
C ARG A 68 -12.15 -10.95 13.50
N LEU A 69 -11.17 -10.91 12.60
CA LEU A 69 -11.29 -10.19 11.34
C LEU A 69 -12.24 -10.93 10.39
N SER A 70 -13.17 -10.18 9.80
CA SER A 70 -13.94 -10.64 8.64
C SER A 70 -13.14 -10.34 7.38
N ILE A 71 -12.41 -11.36 6.91
CA ILE A 71 -11.50 -11.25 5.76
C ILE A 71 -11.96 -12.07 4.56
N GLN A 72 -11.70 -11.54 3.38
CA GLN A 72 -11.87 -12.23 2.10
C GLN A 72 -10.53 -12.26 1.37
N LYS A 73 -10.07 -13.45 0.96
CA LYS A 73 -8.87 -13.59 0.13
C LYS A 73 -9.12 -12.96 -1.24
N LEU A 74 -8.14 -12.19 -1.72
CA LEU A 74 -8.17 -11.61 -3.05
C LEU A 74 -7.49 -12.57 -4.03
N ASP A 75 -8.30 -13.35 -4.74
CA ASP A 75 -7.78 -14.19 -5.81
C ASP A 75 -7.41 -13.34 -7.02
N LYS A 76 -6.12 -13.35 -7.37
CA LYS A 76 -5.56 -12.62 -8.50
C LYS A 76 -4.86 -13.58 -9.44
N THR A 77 -5.13 -13.43 -10.73
CA THR A 77 -4.40 -14.14 -11.78
C THR A 77 -3.22 -13.27 -12.21
N ALA A 78 -2.23 -13.87 -12.87
CA ALA A 78 -1.13 -13.10 -13.44
C ALA A 78 -1.61 -12.00 -14.41
N GLU A 79 -2.71 -12.28 -15.14
CA GLU A 79 -3.31 -11.33 -16.08
C GLU A 79 -3.98 -10.14 -15.37
N THR A 80 -4.72 -10.38 -14.28
CA THR A 80 -5.33 -9.27 -13.52
C THR A 80 -4.27 -8.45 -12.79
N ALA A 81 -3.22 -9.08 -12.27
CA ALA A 81 -2.07 -8.39 -11.68
C ALA A 81 -1.35 -7.48 -12.70
N PHE A 82 -1.10 -7.99 -13.92
CA PHE A 82 -0.49 -7.20 -14.98
C PHE A 82 -1.38 -6.02 -15.39
N THR A 83 -2.68 -6.26 -15.55
CA THR A 83 -3.65 -5.22 -15.92
C THR A 83 -3.73 -4.11 -14.87
N ASP A 84 -3.75 -4.48 -13.59
CA ASP A 84 -3.76 -3.53 -12.47
C ASP A 84 -2.48 -2.66 -12.48
N LEU A 85 -1.31 -3.27 -12.72
CA LEU A 85 -0.04 -2.55 -12.82
C LEU A 85 0.00 -1.60 -14.02
N MET A 86 -0.43 -2.05 -15.20
CA MET A 86 -0.48 -1.22 -16.40
C MET A 86 -1.46 -0.05 -16.21
N THR A 87 -2.59 -0.28 -15.56
CA THR A 87 -3.57 0.76 -15.24
C THR A 87 -2.98 1.79 -14.28
N ALA A 88 -2.24 1.36 -13.25
CA ALA A 88 -1.52 2.26 -12.36
C ALA A 88 -0.50 3.13 -13.09
N LEU A 89 0.27 2.56 -14.03
CA LEU A 89 1.25 3.30 -14.83
C LEU A 89 0.58 4.33 -15.76
N VAL A 90 -0.44 3.90 -16.51
CA VAL A 90 -1.15 4.76 -17.47
C VAL A 90 -1.86 5.90 -16.75
N SER A 91 -2.58 5.61 -15.66
CA SER A 91 -3.27 6.64 -14.86
C SER A 91 -2.28 7.64 -14.23
N SER A 92 -1.13 7.16 -13.73
CA SER A 92 -0.09 8.03 -13.18
C SER A 92 0.50 8.96 -14.25
N ALA A 93 0.77 8.44 -15.45
CA ALA A 93 1.28 9.24 -16.56
C ALA A 93 0.26 10.26 -17.06
N ALA A 94 -1.01 9.88 -17.17
CA ALA A 94 -2.09 10.78 -17.55
C ALA A 94 -2.22 11.94 -16.53
N ALA A 95 -2.29 11.61 -15.24
CA ALA A 95 -2.42 12.62 -14.18
C ALA A 95 -1.19 13.54 -14.10
N ALA A 96 0.02 13.02 -14.33
CA ALA A 96 1.23 13.84 -14.40
C ALA A 96 1.23 14.82 -15.58
N ASN A 97 0.67 14.44 -16.73
CA ASN A 97 0.52 15.33 -17.88
C ASN A 97 -0.57 16.39 -17.67
N GLU A 98 -1.65 16.05 -16.98
CA GLU A 98 -2.65 17.02 -16.53
C GLU A 98 -2.01 18.06 -15.61
N GLN A 99 -1.23 17.60 -14.62
CA GLN A 99 -0.51 18.49 -13.71
C GLN A 99 0.48 19.41 -14.45
N ARG A 100 1.19 18.89 -15.46
CA ARG A 100 2.07 19.69 -16.31
C ARG A 100 1.32 20.83 -16.98
N THR A 101 0.15 20.52 -17.56
CA THR A 101 -0.69 21.50 -18.25
C THR A 101 -1.17 22.60 -17.30
N LEU A 102 -1.59 22.21 -16.10
CA LEU A 102 -2.04 23.14 -15.05
C LEU A 102 -0.92 24.10 -14.60
N VAL A 103 0.28 23.58 -14.36
CA VAL A 103 1.42 24.39 -13.91
C VAL A 103 1.94 25.29 -15.03
N ALA A 104 2.01 24.80 -16.27
CA ALA A 104 2.44 25.60 -17.42
C ALA A 104 1.54 26.84 -17.67
N GLY A 105 0.30 26.85 -17.19
CA GLY A 105 -0.59 28.01 -17.25
C GLY A 105 -0.17 29.18 -16.35
N HIS A 106 0.70 28.94 -15.36
CA HIS A 106 1.06 29.93 -14.33
C HIS A 106 2.58 30.05 -14.09
N ASN A 107 3.38 29.15 -14.68
CA ASN A 107 4.80 28.99 -14.42
C ASN A 107 5.60 28.78 -15.72
N SER A 108 6.93 28.73 -15.60
CA SER A 108 7.80 28.41 -16.73
C SER A 108 7.62 26.95 -17.20
N ALA A 109 8.02 26.67 -18.45
CA ALA A 109 7.94 25.32 -19.00
C ALA A 109 8.79 24.31 -18.21
N ASP A 110 9.95 24.74 -17.71
CA ASP A 110 10.85 23.90 -16.91
C ASP A 110 10.22 23.55 -15.56
N GLU A 111 9.62 24.53 -14.86
CA GLU A 111 8.87 24.28 -13.62
C GLU A 111 7.69 23.33 -13.84
N ALA A 112 7.01 23.43 -14.97
CA ALA A 112 5.91 22.53 -15.31
C ALA A 112 6.38 21.08 -15.55
N VAL A 113 7.54 20.90 -16.18
CA VAL A 113 8.18 19.58 -16.35
C VAL A 113 8.56 18.99 -14.99
N ASP A 114 9.20 19.76 -14.14
CA ASP A 114 9.62 19.32 -12.81
C ASP A 114 8.42 18.95 -11.93
N ALA A 115 7.36 19.75 -11.97
CA ALA A 115 6.11 19.45 -11.26
C ALA A 115 5.47 18.15 -11.76
N SER A 116 5.50 17.91 -13.07
CA SER A 116 5.01 16.67 -13.68
C SER A 116 5.78 15.43 -13.20
N HIS A 117 7.11 15.49 -13.20
CA HIS A 117 7.94 14.38 -12.73
C HIS A 117 7.72 14.05 -11.25
N ARG A 118 7.65 15.09 -10.40
CA ARG A 118 7.37 14.90 -8.96
C ARG A 118 5.98 14.31 -8.75
N PHE A 119 4.98 14.82 -9.45
CA PHE A 119 3.61 14.31 -9.37
C PHE A 119 3.53 12.85 -9.83
N PHE A 120 4.17 12.51 -10.95
CA PHE A 120 4.23 11.12 -11.43
C PHE A 120 4.80 10.18 -10.37
N ALA A 121 5.95 10.52 -9.78
CA ALA A 121 6.59 9.69 -8.77
C ALA A 121 5.72 9.51 -7.52
N GLN A 122 5.11 10.59 -7.02
CA GLN A 122 4.23 10.55 -5.85
C GLN A 122 2.96 9.73 -6.12
N PHE A 123 2.30 9.99 -7.26
CA PHE A 123 1.06 9.31 -7.61
C PHE A 123 1.29 7.83 -7.87
N LEU A 124 2.33 7.49 -8.64
CA LEU A 124 2.69 6.10 -8.89
C LEU A 124 3.06 5.37 -7.58
N SER A 125 3.82 6.01 -6.69
CA SER A 125 4.12 5.43 -5.38
C SER A 125 2.84 5.11 -4.59
N GLY A 126 1.84 6.00 -4.63
CA GLY A 126 0.53 5.75 -4.02
C GLY A 126 -0.23 4.58 -4.65
N GLN A 127 -0.17 4.43 -5.97
CA GLN A 127 -0.77 3.29 -6.68
C GLN A 127 -0.07 1.97 -6.31
N ILE A 128 1.26 1.94 -6.36
CA ILE A 128 2.06 0.75 -6.03
C ILE A 128 1.83 0.30 -4.59
N LYS A 129 1.75 1.27 -3.66
CA LYS A 129 1.36 1.05 -2.27
C LYS A 129 0.00 0.35 -2.16
N GLY A 130 -1.02 0.82 -2.87
CA GLY A 130 -2.35 0.19 -2.88
C GLY A 130 -2.36 -1.20 -3.52
N LEU A 131 -1.57 -1.42 -4.57
CA LEU A 131 -1.43 -2.73 -5.23
C LEU A 131 -0.69 -3.73 -4.34
N ALA A 132 0.35 -3.28 -3.64
CA ALA A 132 1.08 -4.09 -2.68
C ALA A 132 0.20 -4.48 -1.48
N ALA A 133 -0.68 -3.60 -0.99
CA ALA A 133 -1.63 -3.96 0.06
C ALA A 133 -2.63 -5.05 -0.39
N LYS A 134 -2.89 -5.16 -1.69
CA LYS A 134 -3.79 -6.17 -2.29
C LYS A 134 -3.08 -7.46 -2.72
N GLY A 135 -1.80 -7.62 -2.41
CA GLY A 135 -1.01 -8.83 -2.76
C GLY A 135 -0.64 -8.91 -4.24
N VAL A 136 -0.74 -7.80 -4.98
CA VAL A 136 -0.46 -7.76 -6.43
C VAL A 136 1.02 -7.54 -6.70
N ILE A 137 1.69 -6.76 -5.84
CA ILE A 137 3.10 -6.38 -5.98
C ILE A 137 3.81 -6.65 -4.67
N ASN A 138 5.11 -6.96 -4.74
CA ASN A 138 5.94 -7.15 -3.55
C ASN A 138 5.91 -5.89 -2.66
N PRO A 139 5.52 -6.00 -1.38
CA PRO A 139 5.49 -4.89 -0.43
C PRO A 139 6.80 -4.15 -0.23
N ASN A 140 7.96 -4.81 -0.39
CA ASN A 140 9.27 -4.16 -0.33
C ASN A 140 9.44 -3.10 -1.42
N LEU A 141 8.90 -3.34 -2.62
CA LEU A 141 8.94 -2.35 -3.70
C LEU A 141 8.12 -1.11 -3.34
N ALA A 142 6.95 -1.30 -2.72
CA ALA A 142 6.11 -0.19 -2.29
C ALA A 142 6.76 0.67 -1.20
N VAL A 143 7.46 0.04 -0.25
CA VAL A 143 8.26 0.75 0.76
C VAL A 143 9.37 1.56 0.10
N ILE A 144 10.17 0.94 -0.77
CA ILE A 144 11.28 1.63 -1.48
C ILE A 144 10.76 2.81 -2.29
N MET A 145 9.68 2.63 -3.07
CA MET A 145 9.11 3.71 -3.87
C MET A 145 8.56 4.84 -3.00
N THR A 146 7.99 4.53 -1.85
CA THR A 146 7.51 5.54 -0.91
C THR A 146 8.67 6.36 -0.36
N VAL A 147 9.74 5.71 0.12
CA VAL A 147 10.92 6.41 0.63
C VAL A 147 11.55 7.29 -0.45
N LEU A 148 11.63 6.80 -1.69
CA LEU A 148 12.15 7.59 -2.82
C LEU A 148 11.26 8.79 -3.18
N ALA A 149 9.94 8.63 -3.09
CA ALA A 149 8.99 9.68 -3.45
C ALA A 149 8.83 10.76 -2.36
N THR A 150 9.01 10.40 -1.08
CA THR A 150 8.76 11.30 0.06
C THR A 150 10.02 11.71 0.83
N GLY A 151 11.10 10.95 0.73
CA GLY A 151 12.30 11.10 1.55
C GLY A 151 12.13 10.66 3.01
N VAL A 152 11.01 10.04 3.37
CA VAL A 152 10.70 9.60 4.74
C VAL A 152 10.99 8.12 4.88
N GLU A 153 11.89 7.76 5.80
CA GLU A 153 12.17 6.37 6.14
C GLU A 153 11.03 5.76 6.97
N LEU A 154 10.72 4.49 6.73
CA LEU A 154 9.70 3.72 7.44
C LEU A 154 10.38 2.61 8.24
N ALA A 155 9.89 2.37 9.46
CA ALA A 155 10.36 1.31 10.35
C ALA A 155 9.85 -0.09 9.95
#